data_AF-A0A662BNM7-F1
#
_entry.id   AF-A0A662BNM7-F1
#
_cell.length_a   1.000
_cell.length_b   1.000
_cell.length_c   1.000
_cell.angle_alpha   90.00
_cell.angle_beta   90.00
_cell.angle_gamma   90.00
#
_symmetry.space_group_name_H-M   'P 1'
#
loop_
_entity.id
_entity.type
_entity.pdbx_description
1 polymer ?
#
loop_
_entity_poly.entity_id
_entity_poly.type
_entity_poly.pdbx_seq_one_letter_code
_entity_poly.pdbx_strand_id
1 'polypeptide(L)' 'STSREKSADKFKDVKDVRVYKHNGLYKYTSGDFISFSEAIKLQNQVRVQKKYRDAFIVAFKNGDRIDVDEAREITGQ' A
#
# COMPACT_ATOMS: atom_id res chain seq x y z
N SER A 1 6.18 -24.71 -0.51
CA SER A 1 6.12 -23.47 -1.31
C SER A 1 4.73 -22.82 -1.34
N THR A 2 3.87 -23.00 -0.33
CA THR A 2 2.41 -22.91 -0.52
C THR A 2 1.69 -21.92 0.41
N SER A 3 2.30 -20.77 0.70
CA SER A 3 1.63 -19.69 1.45
C SER A 3 1.52 -18.35 0.71
N ARG A 4 2.29 -18.13 -0.38
CA ARG A 4 2.23 -16.87 -1.15
C ARG A 4 1.04 -16.82 -2.12
N GLU A 5 0.71 -17.94 -2.76
CA GLU A 5 -0.38 -18.00 -3.77
C GLU A 5 -1.78 -17.80 -3.17
N LYS A 6 -2.09 -18.42 -2.01
CA LYS A 6 -3.43 -18.32 -1.39
C LYS A 6 -3.81 -16.90 -0.93
N SER A 7 -2.85 -16.01 -0.72
CA SER A 7 -3.14 -14.62 -0.33
C SER A 7 -3.43 -13.73 -1.54
N ALA A 8 -2.82 -13.99 -2.70
CA ALA A 8 -3.10 -13.24 -3.93
C ALA A 8 -4.54 -13.45 -4.40
N ASP A 9 -5.10 -14.66 -4.19
CA ASP A 9 -6.51 -14.97 -4.48
C ASP A 9 -7.50 -14.07 -3.72
N LYS A 10 -7.10 -13.52 -2.56
CA LYS A 10 -7.96 -12.63 -1.76
C LYS A 10 -8.00 -11.19 -2.27
N PHE A 11 -7.11 -10.79 -3.18
CA PHE A 11 -7.00 -9.41 -3.65
C PHE A 11 -7.05 -9.27 -5.18
N LYS A 12 -7.71 -10.22 -5.88
CA LYS A 12 -7.82 -10.22 -7.36
C LYS A 12 -8.36 -8.91 -7.94
N ASP A 13 -9.17 -8.18 -7.17
CA ASP A 13 -9.81 -6.93 -7.59
C ASP A 13 -8.87 -5.71 -7.45
N VAL A 14 -7.66 -5.91 -6.93
CA VAL A 14 -6.67 -4.87 -6.69
C VAL A 14 -5.42 -5.20 -7.48
N LYS A 15 -5.00 -4.30 -8.37
CA LYS A 15 -3.79 -4.47 -9.19
C LYS A 15 -2.53 -4.18 -8.38
N ASP A 16 -1.40 -4.72 -8.83
CA ASP A 16 -0.06 -4.42 -8.29
C ASP A 16 0.08 -4.67 -6.78
N VAL A 17 -0.44 -5.81 -6.31
CA VAL A 17 -0.39 -6.16 -4.89
C VAL A 17 1.03 -6.57 -4.48
N ARG A 18 1.61 -5.84 -3.53
CA ARG A 18 2.88 -6.19 -2.88
C ARG A 18 2.64 -6.59 -1.43
N VAL A 19 3.50 -7.47 -0.91
CA VAL A 19 3.41 -7.97 0.46
C VAL A 19 4.68 -7.66 1.24
N TYR A 20 4.53 -7.17 2.46
CA TYR A 20 5.63 -6.96 3.39
C TYR A 20 5.25 -7.39 4.81
N LYS A 21 6.24 -7.61 5.67
CA LYS A 21 6.02 -7.94 7.08
C LYS A 21 6.32 -6.72 7.94
N HIS A 22 5.41 -6.36 8.83
CA HIS A 22 5.60 -5.25 9.76
C HIS A 22 4.88 -5.54 11.07
N ASN A 23 5.58 -5.41 12.19
CA ASN A 23 5.10 -5.73 13.54
C ASN A 23 4.47 -7.13 13.62
N GLY A 24 5.14 -8.13 13.05
CA GLY A 24 4.67 -9.53 13.06
C GLY A 24 3.55 -9.85 12.08
N LEU A 25 2.92 -8.85 11.45
CA LEU A 25 1.79 -9.02 10.54
C LEU A 25 2.22 -8.93 9.07
N TYR A 26 1.58 -9.74 8.21
CA TYR A 26 1.65 -9.55 6.76
C TYR A 26 0.73 -8.41 6.35
N LYS A 27 1.28 -7.44 5.64
CA LYS A 27 0.58 -6.29 5.09
C LYS A 27 0.62 -6.34 3.58
N TYR A 28 -0.47 -5.90 2.97
CA TYR A 28 -0.65 -5.87 1.52
C TYR A 28 -0.80 -4.41 1.09
N THR A 29 -0.08 -4.03 0.05
CA THR A 29 -0.13 -2.69 -0.56
C THR A 29 -0.48 -2.82 -2.03
N SER A 30 -0.99 -1.74 -2.64
CA SER A 30 -1.27 -1.66 -4.06
C SER A 30 -0.78 -0.31 -4.59
N GLY A 31 -0.24 -0.34 -5.80
CA GLY A 31 0.38 0.81 -6.43
C GLY A 31 1.79 1.12 -5.91
N ASP A 32 2.51 1.96 -6.65
CA ASP A 32 3.81 2.52 -6.30
C ASP A 32 3.88 3.95 -6.83
N PHE A 33 4.00 4.95 -5.94
CA PHE A 33 3.96 6.35 -6.34
C PHE A 33 4.96 7.17 -5.55
N ILE A 34 5.65 8.06 -6.25
CA ILE A 34 6.44 9.14 -5.64
C ILE A 34 5.53 10.30 -5.23
N SER A 35 4.45 10.54 -5.98
CA SER A 35 3.47 11.60 -5.71
C SER A 35 2.41 11.16 -4.69
N PHE A 36 2.33 11.88 -3.59
CA PHE A 36 1.31 11.72 -2.55
C PHE A 36 -0.09 11.97 -3.10
N SER A 37 -0.24 12.91 -4.06
CA SER A 37 -1.53 13.17 -4.70
C SER A 37 -2.02 11.97 -5.55
N GLU A 38 -1.11 11.29 -6.25
CA GLU A 38 -1.45 10.05 -6.98
C GLU A 38 -1.78 8.91 -6.02
N ALA A 39 -1.05 8.78 -4.91
CA ALA A 39 -1.36 7.81 -3.87
C ALA A 39 -2.75 8.05 -3.26
N ILE A 40 -3.14 9.30 -3.01
CA ILE A 40 -4.50 9.67 -2.54
C ILE A 40 -5.56 9.31 -3.58
N LYS A 41 -5.30 9.53 -4.88
CA LYS A 41 -6.26 9.16 -5.94
C LYS A 41 -6.55 7.66 -5.91
N LEU A 42 -5.50 6.82 -5.84
CA LEU A 42 -5.70 5.36 -5.76
C LEU A 42 -6.40 4.97 -4.45
N GLN A 43 -6.00 5.56 -3.31
CA GLN A 43 -6.65 5.31 -2.03
C GLN A 43 -8.15 5.57 -2.10
N ASN A 44 -8.57 6.71 -2.67
CA ASN A 44 -9.98 7.05 -2.83
C ASN A 44 -10.71 6.05 -3.73
N GLN A 45 -10.12 5.65 -4.85
CA GLN A 45 -10.69 4.63 -5.74
C GLN A 45 -10.88 3.28 -5.06
N VAL A 46 -9.89 2.84 -4.27
CA VAL A 46 -9.93 1.56 -3.55
C VAL A 46 -10.94 1.61 -2.41
N ARG A 47 -11.03 2.73 -1.66
CA ARG A 47 -11.96 2.90 -0.53
C ARG A 47 -13.44 2.90 -0.92
N VAL A 48 -13.77 3.20 -2.19
CA VAL A 48 -15.15 3.05 -2.71
C VAL A 48 -15.60 1.59 -2.64
N GLN A 49 -14.68 0.64 -2.73
CA GLN A 49 -14.98 -0.78 -2.57
C GLN A 49 -15.23 -1.09 -1.09
N LYS A 50 -16.40 -1.68 -0.78
CA LYS A 50 -16.83 -1.99 0.61
C LYS A 50 -15.78 -2.73 1.45
N LYS A 51 -14.95 -3.55 0.81
CA LYS A 51 -13.92 -4.38 1.44
C LYS A 51 -12.67 -3.62 1.87
N TYR A 52 -12.41 -2.42 1.33
CA TYR A 52 -11.15 -1.70 1.51
C TYR A 52 -11.34 -0.26 2.03
N ARG A 53 -12.44 0.00 2.74
CA ARG A 53 -12.79 1.33 3.27
C ARG A 53 -11.72 1.93 4.20
N ASP A 54 -10.99 1.06 4.89
CA ASP A 54 -9.96 1.47 5.85
C ASP A 54 -8.54 1.49 5.23
N ALA A 55 -8.42 1.40 3.90
CA ALA A 55 -7.12 1.46 3.23
C ALA A 55 -6.39 2.78 3.55
N PHE A 56 -5.09 2.74 3.81
CA PHE A 56 -4.28 3.92 4.13
C PHE A 56 -2.97 3.92 3.35
N ILE A 57 -2.37 5.11 3.23
CA ILE A 57 -1.09 5.30 2.54
C ILE A 57 0.04 4.90 3.48
N VAL A 58 1.03 4.20 2.94
CA VAL A 58 2.29 3.89 3.61
C VAL A 58 3.43 4.38 2.73
N ALA A 59 4.45 4.96 3.36
CA ALA A 59 5.63 5.44 2.66
C ALA A 59 6.83 4.51 2.92
N PHE A 60 7.68 4.36 1.91
CA PHE A 60 8.91 3.59 1.99
C PHE A 60 10.08 4.41 1.45
N LYS A 61 11.23 4.26 2.09
CA LYS A 61 12.51 4.82 1.66
C LYS A 61 13.55 3.71 1.72
N ASN A 62 14.18 3.40 0.60
CA ASN A 62 15.17 2.32 0.48
C ASN A 62 14.69 0.95 0.99
N GLY A 63 13.38 0.67 0.88
CA GLY A 63 12.77 -0.58 1.34
C GLY A 63 12.28 -0.55 2.79
N ASP A 64 12.65 0.46 3.58
CA ASP A 64 12.19 0.64 4.95
C ASP A 64 10.99 1.57 5.02
N ARG A 65 10.02 1.23 5.88
CA ARG A 65 8.83 2.06 6.08
C ARG A 65 9.21 3.30 6.87
N ILE A 66 8.77 4.46 6.39
CA ILE A 66 8.94 5.76 7.07
C ILE A 66 7.58 6.39 7.36
N ASP A 67 7.59 7.50 8.09
CA ASP A 67 6.38 8.31 8.26
C ASP A 67 5.97 8.96 6.92
N VAL A 68 4.66 9.16 6.73
CA VAL A 68 4.15 9.74 5.49
C VAL A 68 4.52 11.22 5.40
N ASP A 69 4.52 11.94 6.51
CA ASP A 69 4.91 13.35 6.54
C ASP A 69 6.42 13.51 6.27
N GLU A 70 7.27 12.61 6.82
CA GLU A 70 8.69 12.55 6.46
C GLU A 70 8.88 12.33 4.94
N ALA A 71 8.11 11.44 4.33
CA ALA A 71 8.18 11.18 2.89
C ALA A 71 7.79 12.39 2.05
N ARG A 72 6.80 13.16 2.51
CA ARG A 72 6.34 14.40 1.87
C ARG A 72 7.40 15.50 1.97
N GLU A 73 8.08 15.64 3.11
CA GLU A 73 9.21 16.55 3.25
C GLU A 73 10.35 16.20 2.28
N ILE A 74 10.72 14.90 2.20
CA ILE A 74 11.80 14.43 1.31
C ILE A 74 11.46 14.69 -0.17
N THR A 75 10.20 14.59 -0.56
CA THR A 75 9.74 14.74 -1.95
C THR A 75 9.24 16.14 -2.30
N GLY A 76 9.18 17.05 -1.32
CA GLY A 76 8.72 18.44 -1.50
C GLY A 76 7.22 18.56 -1.75
N GLN A 77 6.38 17.82 -1.01
CA GLN A 77 4.92 17.70 -1.18
C GLN A 77 4.10 18.03 0.07
#